data_AF-A0AB36YVH9-F1
#
_entry.id   AF-A0AB36YVH9-F1
#
_cell.length_a   1.000
_cell.length_b   1.000
_cell.length_c   1.000
_cell.angle_alpha   90.00
_cell.angle_beta   90.00
_cell.angle_gamma   90.00
#
_symmetry.space_group_name_H-M   'P 1'
#
loop_
_entity.id
_entity.type
_entity.pdbx_description
1 polymer ?
#
loop_
_entity_poly.entity_id
_entity_poly.type
_entity_poly.pdbx_seq_one_letter_code
_entity_poly.pdbx_strand_id
1 'polypeptide(L)'
;MNTPANIKRFKVKDTWKDFEVVLEVDLDRLTAERAQQINSFWTSAEDRLDEQDGDIVRTVIRLAGLEVMCEILEDRGADFGDADRWYCQKTTEKLHDSEGWGGRVEGDSFGWCGIRVVGAEVDLPCYEDVAVSEVSA
;
A
#
# COMPACT_ATOMS: atom_id res chain seq x y z
N MET A 1 28.70 15.09 -1.41
CA MET A 1 28.15 14.92 -0.05
C MET A 1 26.96 14.00 -0.19
N ASN A 2 26.91 12.87 0.54
CA ASN A 2 25.79 11.94 0.46
C ASN A 2 24.67 12.52 1.33
N THR A 3 23.64 13.12 0.73
CA THR A 3 22.46 13.57 1.45
C THR A 3 21.79 12.33 2.06
N PRO A 4 21.44 12.33 3.36
CA PRO A 4 20.67 11.23 3.94
C PRO A 4 19.32 11.12 3.19
N ALA A 5 18.94 9.89 2.81
CA ALA A 5 17.71 9.65 2.08
C ALA A 5 16.49 10.20 2.84
N ASN A 6 15.61 10.92 2.14
CA ASN A 6 14.40 11.52 2.71
C ASN A 6 13.28 10.48 2.87
N ILE A 7 13.54 9.48 3.71
CA ILE A 7 12.60 8.38 3.95
C ILE A 7 11.67 8.74 5.11
N LYS A 8 10.37 8.62 4.89
CA LYS A 8 9.34 8.79 5.93
C LYS A 8 8.42 7.58 6.01
N ARG A 9 7.86 7.36 7.20
CA ARG A 9 6.93 6.26 7.47
C ARG A 9 5.51 6.78 7.56
N PHE A 10 4.59 6.06 6.93
CA PHE A 10 3.17 6.38 6.88
C PHE A 10 2.37 5.15 7.28
N LYS A 11 1.35 5.36 8.12
CA LYS A 11 0.31 4.36 8.38
C LYS A 11 -0.90 4.75 7.55
N VAL A 12 -1.35 3.84 6.70
CA VAL A 12 -2.62 3.95 5.97
C VAL A 12 -3.60 3.04 6.68
N LYS A 13 -4.69 3.60 7.19
CA LYS A 13 -5.69 2.89 7.98
C LYS A 13 -7.03 2.94 7.27
N ASP A 14 -7.71 1.81 7.19
CA ASP A 14 -9.09 1.77 6.73
C ASP A 14 -10.00 2.51 7.73
N THR A 15 -11.02 3.20 7.23
CA THR A 15 -11.89 4.04 8.09
C THR A 15 -13.11 3.28 8.62
N TRP A 16 -13.36 2.06 8.13
CA TRP A 16 -14.52 1.27 8.47
C TRP A 16 -14.17 0.03 9.30
N LYS A 17 -13.11 -0.68 8.93
CA LYS A 17 -12.50 -1.81 9.63
C LYS A 17 -11.21 -1.38 10.31
N ASP A 18 -10.64 -2.26 11.13
CA ASP A 18 -9.38 -1.98 11.84
C ASP A 18 -8.13 -2.36 11.01
N PHE A 19 -8.23 -2.30 9.69
CA PHE A 19 -7.12 -2.67 8.81
C PHE A 19 -6.08 -1.56 8.72
N GLU A 20 -4.81 -1.92 8.76
CA GLU A 20 -3.72 -0.97 8.54
C GLU A 20 -2.56 -1.56 7.73
N VAL A 21 -1.92 -0.67 6.97
CA VAL A 21 -0.66 -0.94 6.25
C VAL A 21 0.33 0.15 6.64
N VAL A 22 1.56 -0.26 6.93
CA VAL A 22 2.67 0.65 7.23
C VAL A 22 3.63 0.66 6.05
N LEU A 23 3.83 1.87 5.49
CA LEU A 23 4.67 2.14 4.34
C LEU A 23 5.89 2.96 4.75
N GLU A 24 7.03 2.67 4.15
CA GLU A 24 8.14 3.61 4.08
C GLU A 24 8.25 4.17 2.67
N VAL A 25 8.45 5.48 2.59
CA VAL A 25 8.42 6.23 1.34
C VAL A 25 9.68 7.06 1.22
N ASP A 26 10.44 6.80 0.18
CA ASP A 26 11.58 7.64 -0.25
C ASP A 26 11.02 8.86 -0.99
N LEU A 27 10.95 10.00 -0.30
CA LEU A 27 10.40 11.24 -0.86
C LEU A 27 11.35 11.96 -1.82
N ASP A 28 12.61 11.54 -1.92
CA ASP A 28 13.49 11.97 -3.01
C ASP A 28 13.14 11.23 -4.30
N ARG A 29 12.44 10.10 -4.20
CA ARG A 29 11.94 9.31 -5.32
C ARG A 29 10.45 9.56 -5.61
N LEU A 30 9.55 9.48 -4.63
CA LEU A 30 8.14 9.81 -4.84
C LEU A 30 7.94 11.33 -4.91
N THR A 31 8.41 11.94 -6.00
CA THR A 31 8.21 13.36 -6.27
C THR A 31 6.77 13.63 -6.68
N ALA A 32 6.35 14.90 -6.69
CA ALA A 32 5.02 15.28 -7.14
C ALA A 32 4.75 14.84 -8.59
N GLU A 33 5.74 14.94 -9.48
CA GLU A 33 5.62 14.52 -10.88
C GLU A 33 5.45 13.01 -10.99
N ARG A 34 6.22 12.24 -10.21
CA ARG A 34 6.08 10.77 -10.20
C ARG A 34 4.75 10.35 -9.60
N ALA A 35 4.33 10.99 -8.51
CA ALA A 35 3.03 10.75 -7.90
C ALA A 35 1.89 11.09 -8.87
N GLN A 36 2.01 12.17 -9.64
CA GLN A 36 1.05 12.52 -10.69
C GLN A 36 0.94 11.42 -11.76
N GLN A 37 2.07 10.86 -12.21
CA GLN A 37 2.08 9.77 -13.19
C GLN A 37 1.37 8.52 -12.66
N ILE A 38 1.63 8.15 -11.40
CA ILE A 38 0.97 7.01 -10.75
C ILE A 38 -0.54 7.27 -10.61
N ASN A 39 -0.93 8.41 -10.04
CA ASN A 39 -2.34 8.70 -9.78
C ASN A 39 -3.16 8.77 -11.07
N SER A 40 -2.58 9.31 -12.15
CA SER A 40 -3.23 9.44 -13.46
C SER A 40 -3.32 8.14 -14.26
N PHE A 41 -2.67 7.05 -13.82
CA PHE A 41 -2.77 5.76 -14.50
C PHE A 41 -4.18 5.17 -14.42
N TRP A 42 -4.84 5.32 -13.27
CA TRP A 42 -6.18 4.80 -13.03
C TRP A 42 -7.28 5.85 -13.26
N THR A 43 -8.49 5.42 -13.60
CA THR A 43 -9.67 6.30 -13.66
C THR A 43 -9.94 6.96 -12.30
N SER A 44 -10.70 8.06 -12.27
CA SER A 44 -10.99 8.82 -11.03
C SER A 44 -9.76 9.39 -10.31
N ALA A 45 -8.70 9.74 -11.07
CA ALA A 45 -7.51 10.38 -10.53
C ALA A 45 -7.81 11.76 -9.91
N GLU A 46 -8.74 12.51 -10.51
CA GLU A 46 -9.18 13.81 -10.02
C GLU A 46 -9.95 13.65 -8.70
N ASP A 47 -10.92 12.72 -8.64
CA ASP A 47 -11.69 12.44 -7.42
C ASP A 47 -10.78 12.08 -6.22
N ARG A 48 -9.79 11.19 -6.45
CA ARG A 48 -8.81 10.80 -5.41
C ARG A 48 -7.95 11.96 -4.93
N LEU A 49 -7.62 12.89 -5.82
CA LEU A 49 -6.80 14.05 -5.50
C LEU A 49 -7.60 15.07 -4.68
N ASP A 50 -8.86 15.29 -5.06
CA ASP A 50 -9.78 16.18 -4.34
C ASP A 50 -10.04 15.67 -2.91
N GLU A 51 -10.21 14.36 -2.73
CA GLU A 51 -10.33 13.73 -1.39
C GLU A 51 -9.10 13.95 -0.49
N GLN A 52 -7.97 14.35 -1.07
CA GLN A 52 -6.71 14.54 -0.37
C GLN A 52 -6.25 16.01 -0.39
N ASP A 53 -7.19 16.94 -0.54
CA ASP A 53 -6.96 18.38 -0.52
C ASP A 53 -5.90 18.85 -1.55
N GLY A 54 -5.76 18.13 -2.66
CA GLY A 54 -4.76 18.43 -3.71
C GLY A 54 -3.34 17.96 -3.41
N ASP A 55 -3.09 17.23 -2.32
CA ASP A 55 -1.76 16.69 -2.01
C ASP A 55 -1.52 15.37 -2.76
N ILE A 56 -0.98 15.49 -3.98
CA ILE A 56 -0.75 14.35 -4.89
C ILE A 56 0.17 13.27 -4.30
N VAL A 57 1.14 13.65 -3.47
CA VAL A 57 2.06 12.67 -2.84
C VAL A 57 1.30 11.86 -1.80
N ARG A 58 0.50 12.52 -0.95
CA ARG A 58 -0.36 11.82 0.01
C ARG A 58 -1.44 11.00 -0.67
N THR A 59 -1.97 11.45 -1.82
CA THR A 59 -2.93 10.69 -2.62
C THR A 59 -2.35 9.35 -3.04
N VAL A 60 -1.12 9.34 -3.57
CA VAL A 60 -0.45 8.10 -3.98
C VAL A 60 -0.06 7.22 -2.81
N ILE A 61 0.34 7.79 -1.67
CA ILE A 61 0.60 7.01 -0.45
C ILE A 61 -0.69 6.32 0.03
N ARG A 62 -1.83 7.02 0.03
CA ARG A 62 -3.14 6.45 0.38
C ARG A 62 -3.56 5.37 -0.62
N LEU A 63 -3.36 5.60 -1.92
CA LEU A 63 -3.63 4.63 -2.98
C LEU A 63 -2.76 3.37 -2.81
N ALA A 64 -1.47 3.52 -2.52
CA ALA A 64 -0.57 2.39 -2.28
C ALA A 64 -1.03 1.54 -1.10
N GLY A 65 -1.46 2.18 -0.01
CA GLY A 65 -2.02 1.47 1.15
C GLY A 65 -3.28 0.69 0.79
N LEU A 66 -4.18 1.28 -0.01
CA LEU A 66 -5.39 0.61 -0.50
C LEU A 66 -5.05 -0.61 -1.37
N GLU A 67 -4.16 -0.47 -2.36
CA GLU A 67 -3.73 -1.57 -3.24
C GLU A 67 -3.14 -2.73 -2.43
N VAL A 68 -2.27 -2.42 -1.45
CA VAL A 68 -1.67 -3.43 -0.58
C VAL A 68 -2.73 -4.12 0.29
N MET A 69 -3.71 -3.39 0.82
CA MET A 69 -4.82 -3.99 1.57
C MET A 69 -5.64 -4.94 0.71
N CYS A 70 -6.00 -4.53 -0.51
CA CYS A 70 -6.73 -5.37 -1.46
C CYS A 70 -5.96 -6.66 -1.80
N GLU A 71 -4.67 -6.54 -2.11
CA GLU A 71 -3.80 -7.69 -2.39
C GLU A 71 -3.71 -8.67 -1.20
N ILE A 72 -3.60 -8.14 0.03
CA ILE A 72 -3.57 -8.98 1.23
C ILE A 72 -4.91 -9.69 1.45
N LEU A 73 -6.04 -8.99 1.23
CA LEU A 73 -7.38 -9.60 1.34
C LEU A 73 -7.58 -10.73 0.31
N GLU A 74 -7.03 -10.58 -0.90
CA GLU A 74 -7.02 -11.64 -1.91
C GLU A 74 -6.18 -12.85 -1.48
N ASP A 75 -5.07 -12.64 -0.76
CA ASP A 75 -4.18 -13.70 -0.19
C ASP A 75 -4.60 -14.16 1.22
N ARG A 76 -5.86 -13.94 1.59
CA ARG A 76 -6.52 -14.38 2.85
C ARG A 76 -6.14 -13.65 4.16
N GLY A 77 -5.66 -12.42 4.08
CA GLY A 77 -5.28 -11.62 5.26
C GLY A 77 -3.83 -11.83 5.67
N ALA A 78 -3.28 -10.90 6.45
CA ALA A 78 -1.92 -10.98 6.97
C ALA A 78 -1.72 -10.07 8.20
N ASP A 79 -0.89 -10.55 9.12
CA ASP A 79 -0.36 -9.78 10.26
C ASP A 79 1.16 -9.96 10.27
N PHE A 80 1.88 -8.87 10.01
CA PHE A 80 3.34 -8.84 10.03
C PHE A 80 3.89 -7.43 10.29
N GLY A 81 5.08 -7.36 10.87
CA GLY A 81 5.79 -6.10 11.12
C GLY A 81 7.20 -6.07 10.51
N ASP A 82 7.93 -4.98 10.76
CA ASP A 82 9.26 -4.72 10.19
C ASP A 82 10.29 -5.85 10.41
N ALA A 83 10.08 -6.69 11.43
CA ALA A 83 10.92 -7.84 11.73
C ALA A 83 10.75 -8.99 10.72
N ASP A 84 9.58 -9.11 10.10
CA ASP A 84 9.18 -10.17 9.17
C ASP A 84 9.64 -9.85 7.75
N ARG A 85 10.96 -9.71 7.58
CA ARG A 85 11.59 -9.20 6.36
C ARG A 85 11.12 -9.89 5.07
N TRP A 86 10.85 -11.20 5.13
CA TRP A 86 10.36 -11.95 3.98
C TRP A 86 8.97 -11.49 3.55
N TYR A 87 8.04 -11.28 4.49
CA TYR A 87 6.70 -10.76 4.19
C TYR A 87 6.77 -9.31 3.69
N CYS A 88 7.54 -8.45 4.36
CA CYS A 88 7.75 -7.07 3.90
C CYS A 88 8.26 -7.04 2.45
N GLN A 89 9.27 -7.86 2.14
CA GLN A 89 9.83 -7.95 0.79
C GLN A 89 8.82 -8.49 -0.21
N LYS A 90 8.19 -9.64 0.06
CA LYS A 90 7.19 -10.26 -0.83
C LYS A 90 6.06 -9.28 -1.17
N THR A 91 5.51 -8.61 -0.17
CA THR A 91 4.39 -7.68 -0.34
C THR A 91 4.82 -6.41 -1.07
N THR A 92 6.02 -5.90 -0.78
CA THR A 92 6.61 -4.77 -1.53
C THR A 92 6.81 -5.10 -3.00
N GLU A 93 7.37 -6.27 -3.29
CA GLU A 93 7.62 -6.73 -4.66
C GLU A 93 6.32 -6.90 -5.46
N LYS A 94 5.26 -7.43 -4.82
CA LYS A 94 3.92 -7.51 -5.42
C LYS A 94 3.37 -6.13 -5.80
N LEU A 95 3.48 -5.14 -4.90
CA LEU A 95 3.11 -3.76 -5.21
C LEU A 95 3.91 -3.22 -6.41
N HIS A 96 5.22 -3.42 -6.43
CA HIS A 96 6.08 -2.92 -7.51
C HIS A 96 5.77 -3.54 -8.86
N ASP A 97 5.45 -4.84 -8.89
CA ASP A 97 5.12 -5.57 -10.11
C ASP A 97 3.69 -5.32 -10.61
N SER A 98 2.82 -4.79 -9.75
CA SER A 98 1.45 -4.45 -10.12
C SER A 98 1.42 -3.33 -11.16
N GLU A 99 0.44 -3.38 -12.06
CA GLU A 99 0.28 -2.37 -13.11
C GLU A 99 0.17 -0.96 -12.51
N GLY A 100 0.74 0.03 -13.18
CA GLY A 100 0.74 1.42 -12.71
C GLY A 100 1.81 1.79 -11.67
N TRP A 101 2.58 0.82 -11.13
CA TRP A 101 3.59 1.08 -10.08
C TRP A 101 5.05 1.15 -10.58
N GLY A 102 5.26 0.89 -11.87
CA GLY A 102 6.52 1.15 -12.57
C GLY A 102 7.64 0.13 -12.37
N GLY A 103 7.40 -0.95 -11.62
CA GLY A 103 8.32 -2.07 -11.51
C GLY A 103 9.43 -1.91 -10.46
N ARG A 104 10.16 -3.02 -10.29
CA ARG A 104 11.33 -3.12 -9.41
C ARG A 104 12.54 -2.39 -9.99
N VAL A 105 13.45 -1.98 -9.12
CA VAL A 105 14.77 -1.44 -9.49
C VAL A 105 15.85 -2.34 -8.89
N GLU A 106 16.80 -2.78 -9.70
CA GLU A 106 17.84 -3.72 -9.25
C GLU A 106 18.71 -3.11 -8.13
N GLY A 107 18.93 -3.87 -7.06
CA GLY A 107 19.70 -3.44 -5.89
C GLY A 107 18.97 -2.45 -4.97
N ASP A 108 17.68 -2.23 -5.19
CA ASP A 108 16.88 -1.23 -4.48
C ASP A 108 15.60 -1.84 -3.89
N SER A 109 15.15 -1.30 -2.76
CA SER A 109 13.97 -1.81 -2.02
C SER A 109 12.71 -0.96 -2.16
N PHE A 110 12.78 0.18 -2.86
CA PHE A 110 11.68 1.14 -3.02
C PHE A 110 11.06 1.11 -4.42
N GLY A 111 11.67 0.41 -5.37
CA GLY A 111 11.18 0.28 -6.74
C GLY A 111 11.13 1.62 -7.46
N TRP A 112 10.49 1.67 -8.63
CA TRP A 112 10.34 2.91 -9.35
C TRP A 112 9.46 3.92 -8.59
N CYS A 113 8.39 3.43 -7.92
CA CYS A 113 7.42 4.26 -7.22
C CYS A 113 7.95 4.94 -5.95
N GLY A 114 9.03 4.47 -5.33
CA GLY A 114 9.57 5.07 -4.12
C GLY A 114 8.90 4.61 -2.83
N ILE A 115 8.14 3.51 -2.84
CA ILE A 115 7.34 3.04 -1.71
C ILE A 115 7.71 1.59 -1.39
N ARG A 116 7.85 1.25 -0.11
CA ARG A 116 7.95 -0.14 0.35
C ARG A 116 7.03 -0.41 1.53
N VAL A 117 6.57 -1.65 1.65
CA VAL A 117 5.72 -2.13 2.74
C VAL A 117 6.61 -2.65 3.86
N VAL A 118 6.38 -2.18 5.09
CA VAL A 118 7.13 -2.62 6.28
C VAL A 118 6.25 -3.31 7.31
N GLY A 119 4.92 -3.20 7.22
CA GLY A 119 4.00 -3.97 8.05
C GLY A 119 2.58 -3.89 7.54
N ALA A 120 1.74 -4.81 7.96
CA ALA A 120 0.31 -4.79 7.73
C ALA A 120 -0.42 -5.61 8.80
N GLU A 121 -1.63 -5.17 9.13
CA GLU A 121 -2.59 -5.86 9.98
C GLU A 121 -3.93 -5.79 9.24
N VAL A 122 -4.26 -6.88 8.52
CA VAL A 122 -5.43 -6.97 7.63
C VAL A 122 -6.07 -8.33 7.82
N ASP A 123 -7.20 -8.36 8.51
CA ASP A 123 -7.86 -9.60 8.93
C ASP A 123 -9.00 -10.06 8.02
N LEU A 124 -9.18 -11.37 7.94
CA LEU A 124 -10.38 -12.01 7.38
C LEU A 124 -11.13 -12.79 8.45
N PRO A 125 -12.45 -13.03 8.25
CA PRO A 125 -13.19 -13.91 9.14
C PRO A 125 -12.53 -15.28 9.27
N CYS A 126 -12.31 -15.72 10.49
CA CYS A 126 -11.89 -17.08 10.80
C CYS A 126 -13.13 -17.98 11.02
N TYR A 127 -12.88 -19.27 11.30
CA TYR A 127 -13.97 -20.24 11.41
C TYR A 127 -14.91 -19.91 12.57
N GLU A 128 -14.37 -19.39 13.66
CA GLU A 128 -15.10 -18.96 14.85
C GLU A 128 -15.92 -17.68 14.64
N ASP A 129 -15.66 -16.91 13.59
CA ASP A 129 -16.43 -15.72 13.23
C ASP A 129 -17.69 -16.04 12.42
N VAL A 130 -17.85 -17.27 11.95
CA VAL A 130 -18.95 -17.69 11.09
C VAL A 130 -19.84 -18.74 11.76
N ALA A 131 -21.15 -18.61 11.54
CA ALA A 131 -22.15 -19.55 12.03
C ALA A 131 -23.06 -20.02 10.90
N VAL A 132 -23.50 -21.28 10.96
CA VAL A 132 -24.42 -21.87 9.97
C VAL A 132 -25.85 -21.89 10.53
N SER A 133 -26.81 -21.44 9.73
CA SER A 133 -28.25 -21.54 10.01
C SER A 133 -29.01 -21.98 8.77
N GLU A 134 -30.03 -22.82 8.94
CA GLU A 134 -30.93 -23.23 7.85
C GLU A 134 -31.88 -22.09 7.45
N VAL A 135 -32.12 -21.92 6.15
CA VAL A 135 -33.13 -20.99 5.62
C VAL A 135 -34.25 -21.81 4.98
N SER A 136 -35.44 -21.81 5.60
CA SER A 136 -36.65 -22.41 5.03
C SER A 136 -37.23 -21.53 3.92
N ALA A 137 -37.66 -22.16 2.82
CA ALA A 137 -38.28 -21.51 1.66
C ALA A 137 -39.63 -20.83 1.98
#